data_AF-A0A7R9PC07-F1
#
_entry.id   AF-A0A7R9PC07-F1
#
_cell.length_a   1.000
_cell.length_b   1.000
_cell.length_c   1.000
_cell.angle_alpha   90.00
_cell.angle_beta   90.00
_cell.angle_gamma   90.00
#
_symmetry.space_group_name_H-M   'P 1'
#
loop_
_entity.id
_entity.type
_entity.pdbx_description
1 polymer ?
#
loop_
_entity_poly.entity_id
_entity_poly.type
_entity_poly.pdbx_seq_one_letter_code
_entity_poly.pdbx_strand_id
1 'polypeptide(L)'
;MKTQLGSVLAKFSIHHNVMTNPRSVWCVLLLGLFFMLKVKGMQYQPQYHPACEQRSQVCGRNTQCSMVGGRPVCSCLPGHHGNPITGCQKGDCEENRDCSNRRSCVNNECVNPCNLQVCGVRAQCDVENHVPVCSCPQRYTGNPFQYCNEIDPKTFCSPSPCGLNANCNVVRDVPTCSCPPAVTRNCNTTDEPEVRKDTTQLSVYSCGCERSGCVYT
;
A
#
# COMPACT_ATOMS: atom_id res chain seq x y z
N MET A 1 -27.92 13.79 30.49
CA MET A 1 -27.99 13.35 31.90
C MET A 1 -27.98 11.83 31.95
N LYS A 2 -27.17 11.24 32.85
CA LYS A 2 -26.87 9.78 33.06
C LYS A 2 -25.84 9.21 32.08
N THR A 3 -24.53 9.32 32.32
CA THR A 3 -23.62 8.76 33.36
C THR A 3 -23.22 7.29 33.09
N GLN A 4 -21.90 7.13 32.91
CA GLN A 4 -21.08 5.93 32.74
C GLN A 4 -21.41 4.78 33.70
N LEU A 5 -21.39 3.54 33.22
CA LEU A 5 -21.12 2.36 34.06
C LEU A 5 -20.06 1.50 33.39
N GLY A 6 -18.86 1.55 33.96
CA GLY A 6 -17.74 0.70 33.65
C GLY A 6 -17.93 -0.72 34.20
N SER A 7 -17.18 -1.61 33.56
CA SER A 7 -16.97 -3.01 33.88
C SER A 7 -16.61 -3.24 35.35
N VAL A 8 -17.42 -4.05 36.05
CA VAL A 8 -17.03 -4.69 37.32
C VAL A 8 -16.93 -6.19 37.05
N LEU A 9 -15.70 -6.64 36.78
CA LEU A 9 -15.33 -8.04 36.85
C LEU A 9 -15.29 -8.46 38.33
N ALA A 10 -16.37 -9.04 38.84
CA ALA A 10 -16.35 -9.72 40.13
C ALA A 10 -15.75 -11.13 39.95
N LYS A 11 -14.46 -11.27 40.27
CA LYS A 11 -13.80 -12.57 40.53
C LYS A 11 -14.47 -13.22 41.74
N PHE A 12 -15.29 -14.25 41.52
CA PHE A 12 -15.73 -15.13 42.60
C PHE A 12 -14.60 -16.11 42.94
N SER A 13 -13.91 -15.85 44.05
CA SER A 13 -13.03 -16.81 44.71
C SER A 13 -13.87 -17.65 45.67
N ILE A 14 -14.11 -18.91 45.34
CA ILE A 14 -14.91 -19.83 46.17
C ILE A 14 -14.01 -20.33 47.30
N HIS A 15 -14.17 -19.78 48.51
CA HIS A 15 -13.62 -20.38 49.72
C HIS A 15 -14.44 -21.63 50.06
N HIS A 16 -13.85 -22.82 49.85
CA HIS A 16 -14.34 -24.07 50.42
C HIS A 16 -14.12 -24.06 51.94
N ASN A 17 -15.19 -23.83 52.72
CA ASN A 17 -15.23 -24.22 54.12
C ASN A 17 -16.64 -24.67 54.54
N VAL A 18 -16.81 -25.98 54.46
CA VAL A 18 -17.46 -26.88 55.43
C VAL A 18 -18.67 -26.33 56.21
N MET A 19 -19.87 -26.78 55.78
CA MET A 19 -21.10 -26.76 56.56
C MET A 19 -21.12 -27.94 57.55
N THR A 20 -20.98 -27.69 58.86
CA THR A 20 -21.09 -28.72 59.93
C THR A 20 -22.35 -28.61 60.78
N ASN A 21 -23.39 -27.90 60.32
CA ASN A 21 -24.62 -27.71 61.09
C ASN A 21 -25.86 -28.25 60.35
N PRO A 22 -26.58 -29.26 60.88
CA PRO A 22 -27.72 -29.89 60.21
C PRO A 22 -28.93 -28.98 60.02
N ARG A 23 -29.02 -27.84 60.74
CA ARG A 23 -30.06 -26.82 60.50
C ARG A 23 -29.78 -25.93 59.28
N SER A 24 -28.51 -25.79 58.89
CA SER A 24 -28.09 -24.98 57.74
C SER A 24 -28.33 -25.69 56.40
N VAL A 25 -28.23 -27.03 56.38
CA VAL A 25 -28.46 -27.84 55.18
C VAL A 25 -29.92 -27.76 54.72
N TRP A 26 -30.86 -27.78 55.67
CA TRP A 26 -32.29 -27.58 55.37
C TRP A 26 -32.59 -26.15 54.90
N CYS A 27 -31.90 -25.14 55.43
CA CYS A 27 -32.04 -23.76 54.97
C CYS A 27 -31.52 -23.57 53.53
N VAL A 28 -30.39 -24.20 53.18
CA VAL A 28 -29.80 -24.16 51.83
C VAL A 28 -30.62 -24.98 50.83
N LEU A 29 -31.23 -26.10 51.23
CA LEU A 29 -32.13 -26.88 50.38
C LEU A 29 -33.49 -26.18 50.15
N LEU A 30 -34.05 -25.51 51.16
CA LEU A 30 -35.29 -24.72 51.03
C LEU A 30 -35.07 -23.42 50.23
N LEU A 31 -33.95 -22.72 50.45
CA LEU A 31 -33.56 -21.57 49.62
C LEU A 31 -33.16 -22.00 48.20
N GLY A 32 -32.56 -23.18 48.02
CA GLY A 32 -32.24 -23.77 46.72
C GLY A 32 -33.48 -24.16 45.91
N LEU A 33 -34.51 -24.74 46.56
CA LEU A 33 -35.81 -24.97 45.91
C LEU A 33 -36.49 -23.65 45.54
N PHE A 34 -36.41 -22.62 46.39
CA PHE A 34 -36.93 -21.28 46.07
C PHE A 34 -36.15 -20.59 44.94
N PHE A 35 -34.82 -20.76 44.89
CA PHE A 35 -33.97 -20.18 43.84
C PHE A 35 -34.24 -20.87 42.50
N MET A 36 -34.36 -22.20 42.48
CA MET A 36 -34.73 -22.97 41.27
C MET A 36 -36.18 -22.72 40.81
N LEU A 37 -37.08 -22.32 41.71
CA LEU A 37 -38.46 -21.91 41.37
C LEU A 37 -38.54 -20.48 40.80
N LYS A 38 -37.54 -19.62 41.01
CA LYS A 38 -37.50 -18.24 40.50
C LYS A 38 -36.73 -18.07 39.19
N VAL A 39 -36.03 -19.08 38.68
CA VAL A 39 -35.33 -19.03 37.37
C VAL A 39 -36.10 -19.65 36.21
N LYS A 40 -37.27 -20.24 36.45
CA LYS A 40 -38.23 -20.61 35.38
C LYS A 40 -38.96 -19.35 34.91
N GLY A 41 -38.31 -18.53 34.09
CA GLY A 41 -38.94 -17.33 33.55
C GLY A 41 -38.03 -16.37 32.79
N MET A 42 -36.71 -16.60 32.76
CA MET A 42 -35.83 -15.85 31.87
C MET A 42 -35.81 -16.55 30.51
N GLN A 43 -36.85 -16.36 29.70
CA GLN A 43 -36.76 -16.62 28.28
C GLN A 43 -35.68 -15.68 27.72
N TYR A 44 -34.50 -16.21 27.41
CA TYR A 44 -33.55 -15.54 26.52
C TYR A 44 -34.19 -15.54 25.13
N GLN A 45 -35.04 -14.55 24.87
CA GLN A 45 -35.48 -14.26 23.52
C GLN A 45 -34.35 -13.45 22.86
N PRO A 46 -33.70 -13.95 21.80
CA PRO A 46 -32.93 -13.05 20.96
C PRO A 46 -33.90 -11.97 20.51
N GLN A 47 -33.51 -10.69 20.59
CA GLN A 47 -34.36 -9.56 20.18
C GLN A 47 -34.66 -9.66 18.68
N TYR A 48 -35.65 -10.49 18.33
CA TYR A 48 -36.18 -10.70 17.01
C TYR A 48 -37.42 -9.83 16.92
N HIS A 49 -37.30 -8.70 16.24
CA HIS A 49 -38.36 -7.69 16.14
C HIS A 49 -39.21 -7.98 14.89
N PRO A 50 -40.54 -7.81 14.96
CA PRO A 50 -41.44 -8.14 13.85
C PRO A 50 -41.10 -7.41 12.53
N ALA A 51 -40.42 -6.27 12.61
CA ALA A 51 -39.90 -5.53 11.44
C ALA A 51 -38.82 -6.30 10.63
N CYS A 52 -38.10 -7.24 11.25
CA CYS A 52 -37.15 -8.14 10.59
C CYS A 52 -37.73 -9.55 10.36
N GLU A 53 -38.96 -9.79 10.81
CA GLU A 53 -39.65 -11.08 10.77
C GLU A 53 -40.60 -11.20 9.58
N GLN A 54 -41.17 -10.06 9.15
CA GLN A 54 -42.04 -10.06 7.99
C GLN A 54 -41.27 -9.86 6.70
N ARG A 55 -41.59 -10.75 5.76
CA ARG A 55 -41.24 -10.82 4.34
C ARG A 55 -41.51 -9.53 3.54
N SER A 56 -41.74 -8.39 4.19
CA SER A 56 -41.64 -7.07 3.62
C SER A 56 -40.19 -6.81 3.25
N GLN A 57 -39.95 -6.64 1.95
CA GLN A 57 -38.68 -6.42 1.26
C GLN A 57 -37.95 -5.14 1.70
N VAL A 58 -37.64 -4.98 2.99
CA VAL A 58 -36.83 -3.86 3.47
C VAL A 58 -35.35 -4.12 3.17
N CYS A 59 -34.91 -5.37 3.34
CA CYS A 59 -33.56 -5.79 3.04
C CYS A 59 -33.53 -6.73 1.83
N GLY A 60 -32.48 -6.64 1.03
CA GLY A 60 -32.28 -7.47 -0.15
C GLY A 60 -31.71 -8.85 0.17
N ARG A 61 -31.25 -9.58 -0.86
CA ARG A 61 -30.59 -10.88 -0.67
C ARG A 61 -29.21 -10.71 -0.02
N ASN A 62 -28.75 -11.73 0.72
CA ASN A 62 -27.46 -11.78 1.40
C ASN A 62 -27.21 -10.63 2.40
N THR A 63 -28.23 -10.27 3.17
CA THR A 63 -28.18 -9.22 4.20
C THR A 63 -28.70 -9.71 5.53
N GLN A 64 -28.26 -9.10 6.62
CA GLN A 64 -28.85 -9.24 7.95
C GLN A 64 -29.65 -7.98 8.33
N CYS A 65 -30.76 -8.18 9.03
CA CYS A 65 -31.60 -7.11 9.58
C CYS A 65 -31.31 -6.98 11.08
N SER A 66 -31.08 -5.75 11.55
CA SER A 66 -30.83 -5.44 12.97
C SER A 66 -31.64 -4.23 13.40
N MET A 67 -31.99 -4.15 14.69
CA MET A 67 -32.74 -3.01 15.23
C MET A 67 -31.78 -2.00 15.86
N VAL A 68 -31.69 -0.80 15.29
CA VAL A 68 -30.88 0.30 15.83
C VAL A 68 -31.79 1.48 16.11
N GLY A 69 -31.88 1.91 17.38
CA GLY A 69 -32.75 3.02 17.79
C GLY A 69 -34.24 2.79 17.51
N GLY A 70 -34.71 1.54 17.58
CA GLY A 70 -36.10 1.17 17.31
C GLY A 70 -36.48 1.14 15.82
N ARG A 71 -35.50 1.20 14.91
CA ARG A 71 -35.72 1.10 13.45
C ARG A 71 -34.96 -0.09 12.86
N PRO A 72 -35.50 -0.76 11.82
CA PRO A 72 -34.78 -1.81 11.11
C PRO A 72 -33.67 -1.19 10.26
N VAL A 73 -32.47 -1.72 10.38
CA VAL A 73 -31.29 -1.38 9.59
C VAL A 73 -30.76 -2.66 8.93
N CYS A 74 -30.60 -2.60 7.61
CA CYS A 74 -30.05 -3.69 6.81
C CYS A 74 -28.54 -3.52 6.64
N SER A 75 -27.78 -4.60 6.82
CA SER A 75 -26.35 -4.65 6.49
C SER A 75 -26.04 -5.91 5.68
N CYS A 76 -25.03 -5.86 4.81
CA CYS A 76 -24.59 -7.07 4.11
C CYS A 76 -24.06 -8.12 5.09
N LEU A 77 -24.20 -9.40 4.73
CA LEU A 77 -23.49 -10.47 5.43
C LEU A 77 -21.96 -10.32 5.23
N PRO A 78 -21.12 -10.90 6.11
CA PRO A 78 -19.68 -10.93 5.91
C PRO A 78 -19.28 -11.44 4.52
N GLY A 79 -18.28 -10.81 3.90
CA GLY A 79 -17.82 -11.09 2.53
C GLY A 79 -18.79 -10.70 1.42
N HIS A 80 -19.92 -10.04 1.75
CA HIS A 80 -20.86 -9.52 0.77
C HIS A 80 -20.87 -7.99 0.77
N HIS A 81 -20.98 -7.42 -0.42
CA HIS A 81 -20.84 -5.99 -0.67
C HIS A 81 -21.93 -5.51 -1.63
N GLY A 82 -22.18 -4.19 -1.65
CA GLY A 82 -23.23 -3.56 -2.45
C GLY A 82 -24.28 -2.88 -1.58
N ASN A 83 -25.50 -2.78 -2.09
CA ASN A 83 -26.60 -2.07 -1.42
C ASN A 83 -27.46 -3.06 -0.61
N PRO A 84 -27.54 -2.94 0.73
CA PRO A 84 -28.31 -3.85 1.57
C PRO A 84 -29.82 -3.85 1.33
N ILE A 85 -30.38 -2.85 0.64
CA ILE A 85 -31.80 -2.79 0.29
C ILE A 85 -32.08 -3.60 -0.97
N THR A 86 -31.23 -3.50 -1.99
CA THR A 86 -31.40 -4.26 -3.24
C THR A 86 -30.85 -5.68 -3.14
N GLY A 87 -29.85 -5.87 -2.29
CA GLY A 87 -29.15 -7.12 -2.05
C GLY A 87 -27.65 -6.96 -2.25
N CYS A 88 -26.91 -7.74 -1.49
CA CYS A 88 -25.46 -7.76 -1.55
C CYS A 88 -24.97 -8.97 -2.35
N GLN A 89 -23.84 -8.80 -3.03
CA GLN A 89 -23.19 -9.87 -3.78
C GLN A 89 -21.90 -10.24 -3.07
N LYS A 90 -21.49 -11.51 -3.19
CA LYS A 90 -20.20 -11.94 -2.67
C LYS A 90 -19.10 -11.22 -3.46
N GLY A 91 -18.15 -10.63 -2.75
CA GLY A 91 -16.97 -10.03 -3.37
C GLY A 91 -16.02 -11.08 -3.96
N ASP A 92 -15.23 -10.67 -4.95
CA ASP A 92 -14.14 -11.50 -5.48
C ASP A 92 -12.95 -11.55 -4.52
N CYS A 93 -12.77 -10.52 -3.70
CA CYS A 93 -11.70 -10.38 -2.72
C CYS A 93 -12.17 -9.65 -1.46
N GLU A 94 -11.50 -9.89 -0.34
CA GLU A 94 -11.56 -9.06 0.87
C GLU A 94 -10.27 -8.24 1.03
N GLU A 95 -9.16 -8.74 0.51
CA GLU A 95 -7.84 -8.13 0.61
C GLU A 95 -6.99 -8.40 -0.64
N ASN A 96 -5.89 -7.64 -0.77
CA ASN A 96 -5.02 -7.71 -1.94
C ASN A 96 -4.49 -9.13 -2.23
N ARG A 97 -4.17 -9.91 -1.18
CA ARG A 97 -3.63 -11.27 -1.33
C ARG A 97 -4.61 -12.29 -1.92
N ASP A 98 -5.91 -11.96 -1.95
CA ASP A 98 -6.92 -12.80 -2.61
C ASP A 98 -6.85 -12.65 -4.14
N CYS A 99 -6.29 -11.53 -4.61
CA CYS A 99 -6.11 -11.25 -6.03
C CYS A 99 -4.77 -11.80 -6.52
N SER A 100 -4.64 -12.01 -7.84
CA SER A 100 -3.34 -12.29 -8.46
C SER A 100 -2.39 -11.10 -8.27
N ASN A 101 -1.07 -11.32 -8.26
CA ASN A 101 -0.04 -10.29 -7.99
C ASN A 101 -0.14 -9.01 -8.84
N ARG A 102 -0.76 -9.08 -10.03
CA ARG A 102 -0.96 -7.93 -10.95
C ARG A 102 -2.33 -7.23 -10.78
N ARG A 103 -3.07 -7.51 -9.71
CA ARG A 103 -4.40 -6.94 -9.41
C ARG A 103 -4.50 -6.55 -7.94
N SER A 104 -5.36 -5.61 -7.62
CA SER A 104 -5.58 -5.12 -6.25
C SER A 104 -7.05 -5.26 -5.89
N CYS A 105 -7.32 -5.46 -4.60
CA CYS A 105 -8.69 -5.52 -4.10
C CYS A 105 -9.21 -4.10 -3.90
N VAL A 106 -10.17 -3.69 -4.73
CA VAL A 106 -10.82 -2.39 -4.65
C VAL A 106 -12.32 -2.61 -4.65
N ASN A 107 -13.00 -2.13 -3.59
CA ASN A 107 -14.44 -2.35 -3.41
C ASN A 107 -14.85 -3.82 -3.57
N ASN A 108 -14.01 -4.74 -3.09
CA ASN A 108 -14.24 -6.18 -3.10
C ASN A 108 -14.26 -6.81 -4.51
N GLU A 109 -13.61 -6.14 -5.46
CA GLU A 109 -13.35 -6.64 -6.80
C GLU A 109 -11.84 -6.61 -7.08
N CYS A 110 -11.33 -7.66 -7.72
CA CYS A 110 -9.93 -7.73 -8.13
C CYS A 110 -9.72 -6.98 -9.44
N VAL A 111 -9.30 -5.72 -9.34
CA VAL A 111 -9.09 -4.83 -10.49
C VAL A 111 -7.61 -4.62 -10.80
N ASN A 112 -7.28 -4.28 -12.04
CA ASN A 112 -5.92 -3.81 -12.36
C ASN A 112 -5.78 -2.34 -11.89
N PRO A 113 -4.93 -2.03 -10.90
CA PRO A 113 -4.79 -0.67 -10.38
C PRO A 113 -4.30 0.34 -11.43
N CYS A 114 -3.63 -0.11 -12.51
CA CYS A 114 -3.24 0.77 -13.62
C CYS A 114 -4.43 1.33 -14.40
N ASN A 115 -5.60 0.69 -14.36
CA ASN A 115 -6.80 1.18 -15.04
C ASN A 115 -7.45 2.35 -14.30
N LEU A 116 -7.03 2.64 -13.07
CA LEU A 116 -7.56 3.72 -12.23
C LEU A 116 -6.94 5.10 -12.53
N GLN A 117 -6.18 5.23 -13.64
CA GLN A 117 -5.53 6.47 -14.06
C GLN A 117 -4.65 7.12 -12.99
N VAL A 118 -3.92 6.27 -12.25
CA VAL A 118 -3.03 6.68 -11.16
C VAL A 118 -1.69 7.28 -11.62
N CYS A 119 -1.26 6.95 -12.84
CA CYS A 119 -0.01 7.46 -13.41
C CYS A 119 -0.23 8.73 -14.24
N GLY A 120 0.82 9.55 -14.30
CA GLY A 120 0.83 10.79 -15.05
C GLY A 120 0.76 10.59 -16.56
N VAL A 121 0.59 11.70 -17.29
CA VAL A 121 0.49 11.69 -18.74
C VAL A 121 1.84 11.23 -19.35
N ARG A 122 1.78 10.32 -20.34
CA ARG A 122 2.93 9.67 -21.00
C ARG A 122 3.80 8.81 -20.07
N ALA A 123 3.36 8.51 -18.86
CA ALA A 123 3.99 7.52 -18.00
C ALA A 123 3.52 6.09 -18.34
N GLN A 124 4.38 5.12 -18.11
CA GLN A 124 4.04 3.70 -18.14
C GLN A 124 3.60 3.27 -16.74
N CYS A 125 2.59 2.41 -16.68
CA CYS A 125 2.14 1.77 -15.44
C CYS A 125 2.44 0.27 -15.49
N ASP A 126 3.09 -0.23 -14.45
CA ASP A 126 3.18 -1.66 -14.14
C ASP A 126 2.58 -1.92 -12.75
N VAL A 127 2.36 -3.19 -12.40
CA VAL A 127 1.81 -3.59 -11.09
C VAL A 127 2.80 -4.49 -10.38
N GLU A 128 3.27 -4.03 -9.23
CA GLU A 128 4.14 -4.80 -8.34
C GLU A 128 3.44 -4.98 -6.98
N ASN A 129 3.24 -6.23 -6.57
CA ASN A 129 2.64 -6.58 -5.28
C ASN A 129 1.32 -5.82 -5.01
N HIS A 130 0.40 -5.85 -5.98
CA HIS A 130 -0.90 -5.16 -5.90
C HIS A 130 -0.81 -3.62 -5.82
N VAL A 131 0.34 -3.03 -6.14
CA VAL A 131 0.55 -1.57 -6.15
C VAL A 131 0.93 -1.12 -7.56
N PRO A 132 0.31 -0.05 -8.09
CA PRO A 132 0.73 0.51 -9.37
C PRO A 132 2.08 1.21 -9.21
N VAL A 133 3.00 0.88 -10.11
CA VAL A 133 4.33 1.50 -10.22
C VAL A 133 4.36 2.31 -11.51
N CYS A 134 4.57 3.62 -11.37
CA CYS A 134 4.62 4.54 -12.50
C CYS A 134 6.08 4.84 -12.85
N SER A 135 6.43 4.77 -14.13
CA SER A 135 7.76 5.11 -14.63
C SER A 135 7.67 5.89 -15.95
N CYS A 136 8.66 6.73 -16.24
CA CYS A 136 8.76 7.32 -17.56
C CYS A 136 9.37 6.29 -18.53
N PRO A 137 8.74 6.05 -19.70
CA PRO A 137 9.27 5.10 -20.68
C PRO A 137 10.62 5.59 -21.24
N GLN A 138 11.32 4.71 -21.96
CA GLN A 138 12.55 5.06 -22.66
C GLN A 138 12.34 6.34 -23.47
N ARG A 139 13.32 7.26 -23.41
CA ARG A 139 13.29 8.60 -24.05
C ARG A 139 12.44 9.65 -23.36
N TYR A 140 11.93 9.38 -22.17
CA TYR A 140 11.18 10.34 -21.37
C TYR A 140 11.78 10.56 -19.98
N THR A 141 11.56 11.75 -19.42
CA THR A 141 11.99 12.14 -18.07
C THR A 141 10.96 13.04 -17.40
N GLY A 142 11.01 13.18 -16.09
CA GLY A 142 10.08 13.99 -15.30
C GLY A 142 9.47 13.22 -14.14
N ASN A 143 8.30 13.68 -13.68
CA ASN A 143 7.58 13.02 -12.59
C ASN A 143 6.55 12.04 -13.17
N PRO A 144 6.72 10.72 -12.99
CA PRO A 144 5.83 9.72 -13.58
C PRO A 144 4.41 9.72 -12.99
N PHE A 145 4.16 10.40 -11.87
CA PHE A 145 2.82 10.61 -11.31
C PHE A 145 2.12 11.87 -11.84
N GLN A 146 2.82 12.71 -12.60
CA GLN A 146 2.27 13.95 -13.16
C GLN A 146 2.39 13.99 -14.68
N TYR A 147 3.62 14.01 -15.19
CA TYR A 147 3.91 14.16 -16.61
C TYR A 147 5.34 13.71 -16.93
N CYS A 148 5.47 12.91 -17.99
CA CYS A 148 6.75 12.52 -18.58
C CYS A 148 6.98 13.33 -19.87
N ASN A 149 8.07 14.10 -19.91
CA ASN A 149 8.50 14.89 -21.05
C ASN A 149 9.48 14.10 -21.91
N GLU A 150 9.44 14.28 -23.23
CA GLU A 150 10.48 13.76 -24.11
C GLU A 150 11.84 14.36 -23.72
N ILE A 151 12.87 13.52 -23.66
CA ILE A 151 14.23 13.98 -23.39
C ILE A 151 14.74 14.65 -24.66
N ASP A 152 15.06 15.95 -24.58
CA ASP A 152 15.79 16.63 -25.65
C ASP A 152 17.18 15.98 -25.78
N PRO A 153 17.55 15.43 -26.96
CA PRO A 153 18.86 14.84 -27.18
C PRO A 153 20.03 15.73 -26.75
N LYS A 154 19.89 17.05 -26.80
CA LYS A 154 20.93 17.99 -26.36
C LYS A 154 21.24 17.89 -24.86
N THR A 155 20.28 17.48 -24.05
CA THR A 155 20.45 17.35 -22.59
C THR A 155 21.37 16.20 -22.19
N PHE A 156 21.49 15.15 -23.01
CA PHE A 156 22.42 14.05 -22.72
C PHE A 156 23.89 14.49 -22.64
N CYS A 157 24.25 15.62 -23.26
CA CYS A 157 25.60 16.19 -23.22
C CYS A 157 25.67 17.54 -22.47
N SER A 158 24.63 17.92 -21.72
CA SER A 158 24.58 19.21 -21.03
C SER A 158 23.97 19.10 -19.62
N PRO A 159 24.79 19.07 -18.55
CA PRO A 159 26.26 19.13 -18.58
C PRO A 159 26.87 17.87 -19.18
N SER A 160 28.06 17.99 -19.78
CA SER A 160 28.72 16.85 -20.42
C SER A 160 28.97 15.74 -19.39
N PRO A 161 28.49 14.50 -19.62
CA PRO A 161 28.80 13.34 -18.78
C PRO A 161 30.19 12.79 -19.06
N CYS A 162 30.87 13.29 -20.09
CA CYS A 162 32.23 12.91 -20.46
C CYS A 162 33.24 13.69 -19.62
N GLY A 163 34.46 13.14 -19.46
CA GLY A 163 35.56 13.83 -18.80
C GLY A 163 35.99 15.11 -19.50
N LEU A 164 36.85 15.88 -18.83
CA LEU A 164 37.41 17.12 -19.36
C LEU A 164 37.97 16.90 -20.77
N ASN A 165 37.73 17.87 -21.67
CA ASN A 165 38.19 17.88 -23.06
C ASN A 165 37.70 16.71 -23.96
N ALA A 166 36.82 15.83 -23.48
CA ALA A 166 36.18 14.81 -24.30
C ALA A 166 34.97 15.37 -25.07
N ASN A 167 34.85 14.99 -26.34
CA ASN A 167 33.71 15.34 -27.17
C ASN A 167 32.53 14.38 -26.90
N CYS A 168 31.40 14.94 -26.50
CA CYS A 168 30.16 14.20 -26.26
C CYS A 168 29.28 14.23 -27.51
N ASN A 169 28.92 13.06 -28.02
CA ASN A 169 27.97 12.89 -29.12
C ASN A 169 26.87 11.92 -28.69
N VAL A 170 25.63 12.14 -29.14
CA VAL A 170 24.53 11.21 -28.84
C VAL A 170 24.42 10.17 -29.94
N VAL A 171 24.62 8.90 -29.60
CA VAL A 171 24.47 7.76 -30.52
C VAL A 171 23.36 6.88 -30.00
N ARG A 172 22.25 6.77 -30.76
CA ARG A 172 21.04 6.03 -30.34
C ARG A 172 20.65 6.35 -28.91
N ASP A 173 20.58 7.64 -28.60
CA ASP A 173 20.01 8.13 -27.33
C ASP A 173 20.86 7.86 -26.10
N VAL A 174 22.12 7.47 -26.34
CA VAL A 174 23.16 7.26 -25.34
C VAL A 174 24.25 8.31 -25.55
N PRO A 175 24.62 9.08 -24.51
CA PRO A 175 25.79 9.94 -24.58
C PRO A 175 27.04 9.08 -24.77
N THR A 176 27.74 9.31 -25.88
CA THR A 176 28.95 8.61 -26.28
C THR A 176 30.11 9.61 -26.27
N CYS A 177 31.15 9.28 -25.51
CA CYS A 177 32.33 10.11 -25.37
C CYS A 177 33.40 9.72 -26.39
N SER A 178 34.11 10.70 -26.94
CA SER A 178 35.22 10.51 -27.87
C SER A 178 36.33 11.52 -27.57
N CYS A 179 37.59 11.11 -27.60
CA CYS A 179 38.70 12.06 -27.46
C CYS A 179 38.97 12.72 -28.83
N PRO A 180 39.08 14.07 -28.91
CA PRO A 180 39.46 14.75 -30.15
C PRO A 180 40.89 14.33 -30.57
N PRO A 181 41.22 14.26 -31.88
CA PRO A 181 42.51 13.77 -32.40
C PRO A 181 43.70 14.74 -32.19
N ALA A 182 43.65 15.62 -31.19
CA ALA A 182 44.68 16.63 -30.95
C ALA A 182 45.69 16.20 -29.87
N VAL A 183 46.56 15.23 -30.19
CA VAL A 183 47.99 15.29 -29.83
C VAL A 183 48.77 14.61 -30.96
N THR A 184 49.43 15.41 -31.80
CA THR A 184 50.35 14.89 -32.82
C THR A 184 51.77 15.26 -32.39
N ARG A 185 52.53 14.25 -31.91
CA ARG A 185 54.00 14.22 -31.62
C ARG A 185 54.42 14.93 -30.31
N ASN A 186 55.30 14.43 -29.42
CA ASN A 186 56.26 13.33 -29.40
C ASN A 186 56.56 12.97 -27.91
N CYS A 187 56.59 11.69 -27.54
CA CYS A 187 56.85 11.21 -26.17
C CYS A 187 58.26 10.63 -26.06
N ASN A 188 59.24 11.42 -25.65
CA ASN A 188 60.49 11.00 -25.00
C ASN A 188 61.48 12.17 -25.01
N THR A 189 61.57 12.92 -23.92
CA THR A 189 62.82 13.46 -23.37
C THR A 189 62.54 13.94 -21.95
N THR A 190 63.37 13.50 -21.02
CA THR A 190 63.49 14.02 -19.66
C THR A 190 63.90 15.48 -19.73
N ASP A 191 62.97 16.40 -19.48
CA ASP A 191 63.26 17.75 -18.96
C ASP A 191 61.96 18.37 -18.42
N GLU A 192 62.07 19.07 -17.29
CA GLU A 192 60.99 19.86 -16.68
C GLU A 192 60.47 20.96 -17.63
N PRO A 193 59.22 21.42 -17.48
CA PRO A 193 58.48 22.10 -18.54
C PRO A 193 58.81 23.61 -18.62
N GLU A 194 59.24 24.06 -19.81
CA GLU A 194 59.32 25.48 -20.17
C GLU A 194 58.07 25.91 -20.96
N VAL A 195 57.67 27.16 -20.78
CA VAL A 195 56.34 27.71 -21.11
C VAL A 195 56.70 28.86 -22.13
N ARG A 196 56.20 28.95 -23.39
CA ARG A 196 56.49 30.10 -24.33
C ARG A 196 55.33 30.61 -25.26
N LYS A 197 55.47 31.75 -25.95
CA LYS A 197 54.72 31.96 -27.21
C LYS A 197 55.27 30.92 -28.21
N ASP A 198 54.65 29.75 -28.14
CA ASP A 198 55.21 28.37 -28.06
C ASP A 198 55.03 27.77 -26.64
N THR A 199 53.75 27.61 -26.23
CA THR A 199 53.33 26.96 -24.96
C THR A 199 53.51 27.63 -23.57
N THR A 200 53.27 28.95 -23.33
CA THR A 200 53.36 29.57 -21.97
C THR A 200 52.04 29.53 -21.21
N GLN A 201 50.99 28.99 -21.82
CA GLN A 201 49.74 28.68 -21.15
C GLN A 201 48.88 27.87 -22.11
N LEU A 202 48.37 26.77 -21.57
CA LEU A 202 47.62 25.66 -22.19
C LEU A 202 48.52 24.58 -22.83
N SER A 203 48.32 23.30 -22.52
CA SER A 203 47.04 22.66 -22.15
C SER A 203 47.24 21.40 -21.30
N VAL A 204 46.47 21.33 -20.21
CA VAL A 204 46.30 20.22 -19.27
C VAL A 204 45.94 18.92 -20.01
N TYR A 205 46.67 17.83 -19.76
CA TYR A 205 46.23 16.48 -20.14
C TYR A 205 45.02 16.08 -19.29
N SER A 206 43.90 15.73 -19.93
CA SER A 206 42.80 14.99 -19.33
C SER A 206 41.94 14.33 -20.43
N CYS A 207 41.80 13.00 -20.42
CA CYS A 207 40.64 12.29 -20.99
C CYS A 207 40.25 11.15 -20.01
N GLY A 208 38.97 11.07 -19.67
CA GLY A 208 38.34 10.01 -18.88
C GLY A 208 36.84 9.94 -19.24
N CYS A 209 36.11 8.82 -19.14
CA CYS A 209 35.99 7.90 -18.01
C CYS A 209 35.74 6.43 -18.42
N GLU A 210 35.90 5.50 -17.47
CA GLU A 210 35.69 4.05 -17.64
C GLU A 210 34.78 3.40 -16.57
N ARG A 211 33.96 2.38 -16.95
CA ARG A 211 34.16 1.01 -16.40
C ARG A 211 34.96 0.12 -17.37
N SER A 212 35.22 0.58 -18.61
CA SER A 212 36.23 -0.01 -19.50
C SER A 212 36.79 0.89 -20.63
N GLY A 213 36.50 2.20 -20.72
CA GLY A 213 37.19 3.05 -21.73
C GLY A 213 36.64 4.43 -22.12
N CYS A 214 37.44 5.49 -21.91
CA CYS A 214 37.86 6.51 -22.89
C CYS A 214 39.01 7.30 -22.25
N VAL A 215 40.22 7.16 -22.78
CA VAL A 215 41.47 7.71 -22.21
C VAL A 215 42.23 8.39 -23.34
N TYR A 216 42.77 9.60 -23.15
CA TYR A 216 44.18 9.80 -22.84
C TYR A 216 44.46 10.80 -21.71
N THR A 217 45.26 10.31 -20.75
CA THR A 217 46.18 10.98 -19.82
C THR A 217 45.60 12.03 -18.90
#